data_AF-A0A926NBB8-F1
#
_entry.id   AF-A0A926NBB8-F1
#
_cell.length_a   1.000
_cell.length_b   1.000
_cell.length_c   1.000
_cell.angle_alpha   90.00
_cell.angle_beta   90.00
_cell.angle_gamma   90.00
#
_symmetry.space_group_name_H-M   'P 1'
#
loop_
_entity.id
_entity.type
_entity.pdbx_description
1 polymer ?
#
loop_
_entity_poly.entity_id
_entity_poly.type
_entity_poly.pdbx_seq_one_letter_code
_entity_poly.pdbx_strand_id
1 'polypeptide(L)'
;MTESFKWIIGTVGMWLSFLLGGWSQALMVLVVFMCIDFLTGILAGFYERKLSSKVGSKGLIKKIGMILIISICHFLDQILETGDMLRDGAVFFYCVNECISIIENAGRMGIKIPAVLQRAIEVLAEKEKHVSEKWEKKRRD
;
A
#
# COMPACT_ATOMS: atom_id res chain seq x y z
N MET A 1 25.50 -18.55 9.48
CA MET A 1 24.53 -17.79 8.65
C MET A 1 23.13 -17.69 9.26
N THR A 2 22.65 -18.66 10.04
CA THR A 2 21.31 -18.62 10.67
C THR A 2 21.18 -17.56 11.78
N GLU A 3 22.22 -17.38 12.61
CA GLU A 3 22.13 -16.46 13.75
C GLU A 3 22.18 -14.99 13.32
N SER A 4 23.10 -14.60 12.44
CA SER A 4 23.17 -13.23 11.90
C SER A 4 21.87 -12.81 11.19
N PHE A 5 21.22 -13.74 10.50
CA PHE A 5 19.93 -13.48 9.83
C PHE A 5 18.79 -13.21 10.82
N LYS A 6 18.71 -13.98 11.92
CA LYS A 6 17.74 -13.74 13.00
C LYS A 6 17.92 -12.37 13.63
N TRP A 7 19.16 -11.96 13.89
CA TRP A 7 19.46 -10.63 14.46
C TRP A 7 19.04 -9.49 13.54
N ILE A 8 19.26 -9.63 12.23
CA ILE A 8 18.82 -8.65 11.23
C ILE A 8 17.29 -8.52 11.24
N ILE A 9 16.56 -9.65 11.17
CA ILE A 9 15.10 -9.63 11.21
C ILE A 9 14.59 -9.03 12.52
N GLY A 10 15.15 -9.44 13.65
CA GLY A 10 14.76 -8.93 14.97
C GLY A 10 14.97 -7.42 15.08
N THR A 11 16.11 -6.92 14.59
CA THR A 11 16.43 -5.49 14.62
C THR A 11 15.48 -4.70 13.74
N VAL A 12 15.25 -5.16 12.50
CA VAL A 12 14.31 -4.52 11.58
C VAL A 12 12.88 -4.54 12.14
N GLY A 13 12.45 -5.66 12.70
CA GLY A 13 11.14 -5.80 13.32
C GLY A 13 10.96 -4.88 14.53
N MET A 14 11.99 -4.71 15.35
CA MET A 14 11.99 -3.76 16.46
C MET A 14 11.79 -2.32 15.98
N TRP A 15 12.60 -1.87 15.01
CA TRP A 15 12.46 -0.53 14.43
C TRP A 15 11.11 -0.33 13.76
N LEU A 16 10.62 -1.33 13.02
CA LEU A 16 9.32 -1.25 12.35
C LEU A 16 8.17 -1.17 13.37
N SER A 17 8.22 -1.98 14.42
CA SER A 17 7.22 -1.94 15.50
C SER A 17 7.25 -0.60 16.23
N PHE A 18 8.42 0.01 16.40
CA PHE A 18 8.55 1.34 16.99
C PHE A 18 7.93 2.42 16.09
N LEU A 19 8.25 2.43 14.79
CA LEU A 19 7.73 3.43 13.85
C LEU A 19 6.21 3.36 13.67
N LEU A 20 5.63 2.16 13.77
CA LEU A 20 4.19 1.94 13.61
C LEU A 20 3.39 2.09 14.92
N GLY A 21 4.06 2.28 16.06
CA GLY A 21 3.38 2.41 17.34
C GLY A 21 2.80 1.11 17.89
N GLY A 22 3.43 -0.03 17.57
CA GLY A 22 2.97 -1.35 17.96
C GLY A 22 2.25 -2.12 16.85
N TRP A 23 1.66 -3.26 17.22
CA TRP A 23 1.01 -4.18 16.29
C TRP A 23 -0.50 -4.23 16.51
N SER A 24 -1.23 -3.32 15.84
CA SER A 24 -2.68 -3.26 15.90
C SER A 24 -3.35 -4.24 14.94
N GLN A 25 -4.62 -4.57 15.20
CA GLN A 25 -5.42 -5.39 14.28
C GLN A 25 -5.54 -4.73 12.90
N ALA A 26 -5.67 -3.40 12.85
CA ALA A 26 -5.72 -2.65 11.59
C ALA A 26 -4.43 -2.82 10.79
N LEU A 27 -3.27 -2.67 11.43
CA LEU A 27 -1.95 -2.86 10.79
C LEU A 27 -1.79 -4.29 10.25
N MET A 28 -2.23 -5.30 11.02
CA MET A 28 -2.22 -6.69 10.58
C MET A 28 -3.05 -6.89 9.31
N VAL A 29 -4.27 -6.34 9.25
CA VAL A 29 -5.13 -6.41 8.07
C VAL A 29 -4.47 -5.75 6.86
N LEU A 30 -3.86 -4.58 7.05
CA LEU A 30 -3.15 -3.90 5.96
C LEU A 30 -1.98 -4.72 5.44
N VAL A 31 -1.19 -5.35 6.31
CA VAL A 31 -0.09 -6.23 5.89
C VAL A 31 -0.60 -7.42 5.08
N VAL A 32 -1.70 -8.05 5.51
CA VAL A 32 -2.35 -9.11 4.73
C VAL A 32 -2.78 -8.60 3.36
N PHE A 33 -3.38 -7.41 3.27
CA PHE A 33 -3.80 -6.83 1.99
C PHE A 33 -2.60 -6.51 1.10
N MET A 34 -1.53 -5.94 1.65
CA MET A 34 -0.29 -5.69 0.92
C MET A 34 0.31 -6.97 0.35
N CYS A 35 0.27 -8.09 1.11
CA CYS A 35 0.72 -9.40 0.65
C CYS A 35 -0.17 -9.94 -0.48
N ILE A 36 -1.50 -9.89 -0.32
CA ILE A 36 -2.45 -10.34 -1.36
C ILE A 36 -2.28 -9.52 -2.64
N ASP A 37 -2.16 -8.20 -2.53
CA ASP A 37 -1.92 -7.33 -3.67
C ASP A 37 -0.63 -7.66 -4.39
N PHE A 38 0.47 -7.84 -3.65
CA PHE A 38 1.74 -8.24 -4.25
C PHE A 38 1.64 -9.58 -4.99
N LEU A 39 1.00 -10.58 -4.38
CA LEU A 39 0.78 -11.88 -5.00
C LEU A 39 -0.11 -11.78 -6.25
N THR A 40 -1.24 -11.08 -6.16
CA THR A 40 -2.16 -10.88 -7.30
C THR A 40 -1.50 -10.10 -8.43
N GLY A 41 -0.64 -9.13 -8.13
CA GLY A 41 0.14 -8.40 -9.14
C GLY A 41 1.15 -9.28 -9.88
N ILE A 42 1.82 -10.20 -9.18
CA ILE A 42 2.69 -11.21 -9.80
C ILE A 42 1.85 -12.14 -10.69
N LEU A 43 0.73 -12.67 -10.18
CA LEU A 43 -0.14 -13.58 -10.91
C LEU A 43 -0.72 -12.93 -12.18
N ALA A 44 -1.18 -11.69 -12.09
CA ALA A 44 -1.67 -10.93 -13.24
C ALA A 44 -0.56 -10.71 -14.27
N GLY A 45 0.65 -10.34 -13.84
CA GLY A 45 1.80 -10.21 -14.73
C GLY A 45 2.19 -11.52 -15.43
N PHE A 46 2.09 -12.64 -14.73
CA PHE A 46 2.32 -13.97 -15.30
C PHE A 46 1.24 -14.35 -16.32
N TYR A 47 -0.04 -14.12 -15.98
CA TYR A 47 -1.19 -14.38 -16.85
C TYR A 47 -1.09 -13.60 -18.18
N GLU A 48 -0.70 -12.33 -18.11
CA GLU A 48 -0.49 -11.47 -19.28
C GLU A 48 0.83 -11.74 -20.04
N ARG A 49 1.69 -12.63 -19.53
CA ARG A 49 3.07 -12.86 -20.01
C ARG A 49 3.91 -11.57 -20.08
N LYS A 50 3.63 -10.61 -19.19
CA LYS A 50 4.28 -9.28 -19.12
C LYS A 50 4.91 -9.04 -17.74
N LEU A 51 5.61 -10.04 -17.22
CA LEU A 51 6.38 -9.89 -15.99
C LEU A 51 7.52 -8.88 -16.21
N SER A 52 7.40 -7.72 -15.56
CA SER A 52 8.43 -6.68 -15.57
C SER A 52 8.88 -6.37 -14.15
N SER A 53 10.16 -6.56 -13.87
CA SER A 53 10.78 -6.21 -12.59
C SER A 53 10.64 -4.73 -12.26
N LYS A 54 10.58 -3.85 -13.28
CA LYS A 54 10.33 -2.41 -13.13
C LYS A 54 8.93 -2.11 -12.58
N VAL A 55 7.93 -2.93 -12.93
CA VAL A 55 6.57 -2.76 -12.40
C VAL A 55 6.53 -3.22 -10.94
N GLY A 56 7.16 -4.37 -10.64
CA GLY A 56 7.26 -4.88 -9.27
C GLY A 56 8.00 -3.94 -8.31
N SER A 57 9.13 -3.38 -8.74
CA SER A 57 9.91 -2.45 -7.90
C SER A 57 9.16 -1.15 -7.61
N LYS A 58 8.43 -0.60 -8.59
CA LYS A 58 7.55 0.56 -8.38
C LYS A 58 6.46 0.27 -7.35
N GLY A 59 5.83 -0.90 -7.42
CA GLY A 59 4.83 -1.34 -6.43
C GLY A 59 5.41 -1.39 -5.01
N LEU A 60 6.61 -1.96 -4.86
CA LEU A 60 7.27 -2.05 -3.56
C LEU A 60 7.65 -0.68 -2.98
N ILE A 61 8.16 0.24 -3.81
CA ILE A 61 8.47 1.61 -3.38
C ILE A 61 7.23 2.33 -2.88
N LYS A 62 6.08 2.17 -3.56
CA LYS A 62 4.80 2.73 -3.09
C LYS A 62 4.43 2.19 -1.72
N LYS A 63 4.54 0.87 -1.50
CA LYS A 63 4.22 0.23 -0.21
C LYS A 63 5.10 0.74 0.93
N ILE A 64 6.40 0.95 0.69
CA ILE A 64 7.31 1.58 1.67
C ILE A 64 6.81 3.00 2.00
N GLY A 65 6.41 3.78 1.00
CA GLY A 65 5.83 5.10 1.21
C GLY A 65 4.58 5.10 2.09
N MET A 66 3.69 4.12 1.94
CA MET A 66 2.50 3.98 2.80
C MET A 66 2.88 3.73 4.26
N ILE A 67 3.85 2.83 4.50
CA ILE A 67 4.35 2.52 5.86
C ILE A 67 4.95 3.78 6.50
N LEU A 68 5.68 4.60 5.74
CA LEU A 68 6.21 5.86 6.23
C LEU A 68 5.11 6.86 6.60
N ILE A 69 4.05 6.97 5.79
CA ILE A 69 2.93 7.87 6.08
C ILE A 69 2.17 7.41 7.32
N ILE A 70 1.94 6.11 7.48
CA ILE A 70 1.33 5.54 8.70
C ILE A 70 2.20 5.84 9.92
N SER A 71 3.53 5.77 9.77
CA SER A 71 4.46 6.11 10.86
C SER A 71 4.35 7.58 11.25
N ILE A 72 4.20 8.49 10.27
CA ILE A 72 3.95 9.92 10.54
C ILE A 72 2.63 10.09 11.29
N CYS A 73 1.55 9.42 10.86
CA CYS A 73 0.27 9.47 11.56
C CYS A 73 0.36 8.95 13.00
N HIS A 74 1.12 7.88 13.24
CA HIS A 74 1.39 7.40 14.60
C HIS A 74 2.07 8.47 15.48
N PHE A 75 3.13 9.11 14.99
CA PHE A 75 3.79 10.18 15.75
C PHE A 75 2.86 11.38 15.96
N LEU A 76 1.97 11.68 15.01
CA LEU A 76 0.94 12.71 15.21
C LEU A 76 -0.07 12.32 16.29
N ASP A 77 -0.48 11.04 16.35
CA ASP A 77 -1.37 10.57 17.43
C ASP A 77 -0.74 10.73 18.81
N GLN A 78 0.58 10.55 18.93
CA GLN A 78 1.29 10.76 20.19
C GLN A 78 1.34 12.24 20.59
N ILE A 79 1.49 13.14 19.62
CA ILE A 79 1.52 14.60 19.87
C ILE A 79 0.13 15.13 20.21
N LEU A 80 -0.90 14.63 19.53
CA LEU A 80 -2.28 15.11 19.65
C LEU A 80 -3.10 14.32 20.69
N GLU A 81 -2.51 13.29 21.29
CA GLU A 81 -3.14 12.38 22.25
C GLU A 81 -4.45 11.74 21.73
N THR A 82 -4.50 11.44 20.44
CA THR A 82 -5.71 10.94 19.76
C THR A 82 -5.90 9.42 19.82
N GLY A 83 -5.06 8.70 20.57
CA GLY A 83 -5.26 7.26 20.86
C GLY A 83 -5.30 6.39 19.60
N ASP A 84 -4.32 6.57 18.71
CA ASP A 84 -4.15 5.89 17.41
C ASP A 84 -5.19 6.19 16.31
N MET A 85 -6.09 7.17 16.52
CA MET A 85 -7.14 7.48 15.55
C MET A 85 -6.61 7.86 14.16
N LEU A 86 -5.54 8.65 14.08
CA LEU A 86 -4.94 9.07 12.81
C LEU A 86 -4.21 7.92 12.13
N ARG A 87 -3.43 7.14 12.89
CA ARG A 87 -2.73 5.95 12.42
C ARG A 87 -3.71 4.96 11.84
N ASP A 88 -4.74 4.58 12.59
CA ASP A 88 -5.71 3.58 12.16
C ASP A 88 -6.56 4.12 10.99
N GLY A 89 -6.87 5.41 10.97
CA GLY A 89 -7.49 6.07 9.82
C GLY A 89 -6.63 5.98 8.55
N ALA A 90 -5.33 6.25 8.65
CA ALA A 90 -4.39 6.09 7.53
C ALA A 90 -4.28 4.62 7.09
N VAL A 91 -4.25 3.69 8.05
CA VAL A 91 -4.22 2.26 7.77
C VAL A 91 -5.47 1.83 6.99
N PHE A 92 -6.67 2.25 7.39
CA PHE A 92 -7.90 1.96 6.65
C PHE A 92 -7.91 2.57 5.25
N PHE A 93 -7.40 3.80 5.10
CA PHE A 93 -7.24 4.43 3.80
C PHE A 93 -6.35 3.58 2.88
N TYR A 94 -5.22 3.08 3.40
CA TYR A 94 -4.33 2.22 2.61
C TYR A 94 -4.90 0.81 2.38
N CYS A 95 -5.72 0.27 3.27
CA CYS A 95 -6.46 -0.98 3.01
C CYS A 95 -7.37 -0.82 1.79
N VAL A 96 -8.07 0.32 1.67
CA VAL A 96 -8.91 0.60 0.48
C VAL A 96 -8.05 0.69 -0.78
N ASN A 97 -6.89 1.35 -0.73
CA ASN A 97 -5.97 1.42 -1.87
C ASN A 97 -5.48 0.03 -2.32
N GLU A 98 -5.12 -0.82 -1.36
CA GLU A 98 -4.72 -2.20 -1.63
C GLU A 98 -5.89 -3.03 -2.20
N CYS A 99 -7.11 -2.86 -1.69
CA CYS A 99 -8.31 -3.48 -2.27
C CYS A 99 -8.52 -3.09 -3.72
N ILE A 100 -8.38 -1.80 -4.07
CA ILE A 100 -8.53 -1.33 -5.45
C ILE A 100 -7.49 -2.01 -6.34
N SER A 101 -6.22 -2.02 -5.93
CA SER A 101 -5.14 -2.67 -6.67
C SER A 101 -5.36 -4.19 -6.85
N ILE A 102 -5.87 -4.88 -5.83
CA ILE A 102 -6.26 -6.30 -5.92
C ILE A 102 -7.37 -6.51 -6.96
N ILE A 103 -8.40 -5.66 -6.96
CA ILE A 103 -9.52 -5.75 -7.92
C ILE A 103 -9.03 -5.47 -9.35
N GLU A 104 -8.15 -4.50 -9.55
CA GLU A 104 -7.51 -4.23 -10.84
C GLU A 104 -6.70 -5.44 -11.33
N ASN A 105 -5.88 -6.03 -10.46
CA ASN A 105 -5.11 -7.25 -10.79
C ASN A 105 -6.03 -8.44 -11.10
N ALA A 106 -7.15 -8.59 -10.38
CA ALA A 106 -8.16 -9.60 -10.68
C ALA A 106 -8.78 -9.40 -12.07
N GLY A 107 -9.12 -8.15 -12.43
CA GLY A 107 -9.62 -7.81 -13.76
C GLY A 107 -8.62 -8.13 -14.87
N ARG A 108 -7.33 -7.85 -14.65
CA ARG A 108 -6.22 -8.21 -15.55
C ARG A 108 -6.09 -9.72 -15.78
N MET A 109 -6.49 -10.54 -14.81
CA MET A 109 -6.56 -12.00 -14.93
C MET A 109 -7.84 -12.52 -15.61
N GLY A 110 -8.72 -11.62 -16.08
CA GLY A 110 -9.98 -11.99 -16.72
C GLY A 110 -11.11 -12.33 -15.74
N ILE A 111 -10.94 -12.06 -14.45
CA ILE A 111 -12.01 -12.22 -13.46
C ILE A 111 -13.07 -11.15 -13.73
N LYS A 112 -14.33 -11.59 -13.87
CA LYS A 112 -15.45 -10.68 -14.16
C LYS A 112 -15.72 -9.77 -12.97
N ILE A 113 -15.38 -8.49 -13.11
CA ILE A 113 -15.68 -7.45 -12.12
C ILE A 113 -17.00 -6.76 -12.51
N PRO A 114 -17.95 -6.57 -11.58
CA PRO A 114 -19.18 -5.83 -11.84
C PRO A 114 -18.92 -4.42 -12.42
N ALA A 115 -19.70 -4.02 -13.42
CA ALA A 115 -19.53 -2.74 -14.11
C ALA A 115 -19.66 -1.50 -13.19
N VAL A 116 -20.31 -1.64 -12.03
CA VAL A 116 -20.38 -0.57 -11.03
C VAL A 116 -19.01 -0.36 -10.37
N LEU A 117 -18.31 -1.44 -10.03
CA LEU A 117 -16.99 -1.37 -9.42
C LEU A 117 -15.93 -0.90 -10.42
N GLN A 118 -15.98 -1.37 -11.68
CA GLN A 118 -15.08 -0.89 -12.73
C GLN A 118 -15.19 0.62 -12.92
N ARG A 119 -16.42 1.14 -13.04
CA ARG A 119 -16.66 2.59 -13.17
C ARG A 119 -16.18 3.37 -11.95
N ALA A 120 -16.38 2.85 -10.74
CA ALA A 120 -15.88 3.49 -9.53
C ALA A 120 -14.35 3.61 -9.54
N ILE A 121 -13.64 2.53 -9.92
CA ILE A 121 -12.17 2.51 -10.02
C ILE A 121 -11.68 3.48 -11.10
N GLU A 122 -12.31 3.50 -12.28
CA GLU A 122 -11.96 4.41 -13.38
C GLU A 122 -12.06 5.89 -12.96
N VAL A 123 -13.14 6.26 -12.27
CA VAL A 123 -13.32 7.63 -11.75
C VAL A 123 -12.22 8.00 -10.74
N LEU A 124 -11.80 7.06 -9.90
CA LEU A 124 -10.70 7.28 -8.95
C LEU A 124 -9.36 7.46 -9.67
N ALA A 125 -9.08 6.61 -10.67
CA ALA A 125 -7.86 6.69 -11.47
C ALA A 125 -7.77 7.99 -12.27
N GLU A 126 -8.89 8.49 -12.81
CA GLU A 126 -8.95 9.77 -13.52
C GLU A 126 -8.66 10.96 -12.59
N LYS A 127 -9.25 10.96 -11.38
CA LYS A 127 -8.97 11.97 -10.36
C LYS A 127 -7.50 11.98 -9.95
N GLU A 128 -6.88 10.81 -9.77
CA GLU A 128 -5.46 10.71 -9.42
C GLU A 128 -4.57 11.33 -10.51
N LYS A 129 -4.86 11.07 -11.79
CA LYS A 129 -4.13 11.68 -12.93
C LYS A 129 -4.24 13.20 -12.93
N HIS A 130 -5.45 13.75 -12.77
CA HIS A 130 -5.65 15.21 -12.72
C HIS A 130 -4.89 15.87 -11.57
N VAL A 131 -4.85 15.22 -10.40
CA VAL A 131 -4.07 15.71 -9.25
C VAL A 131 -2.57 15.69 -9.59
N SER A 132 -2.06 14.59 -10.15
CA SER A 132 -0.65 14.47 -10.56
C SER A 132 -0.26 15.54 -11.58
N GLU A 133 -1.06 15.76 -12.62
CA GLU A 133 -0.84 16.78 -13.65
C GLU A 133 -0.78 18.20 -13.04
N LYS A 134 -1.68 18.48 -12.09
CA LYS A 134 -1.69 19.76 -11.36
C LYS A 134 -0.40 19.96 -10.56
N TRP A 135 0.09 18.92 -9.87
CA TRP A 135 1.36 18.98 -9.13
C TRP A 135 2.57 19.10 -10.06
N GLU A 136 2.57 18.45 -11.22
CA GLU A 136 3.64 18.60 -12.23
C GLU A 136 3.68 19.98 -12.86
N LYS A 137 2.51 20.59 -13.10
CA LYS A 137 2.45 21.98 -13.56
C LYS A 137 3.01 22.92 -12.49
N LYS A 138 2.58 22.77 -11.23
CA LYS A 138 3.07 23.56 -10.10
C LYS A 138 4.58 23.39 -9.81
N ARG A 139 5.17 22.23 -10.12
CA ARG A 139 6.63 22.01 -9.97
C ARG A 139 7.47 22.61 -11.09
N ARG A 140 6.85 22.96 -12.22
CA ARG A 140 7.51 23.57 -13.39
C ARG A 140 7.40 25.10 -13.40
N ASP A 141 6.52 25.66 -12.58
CA ASP A 141 6.35 27.10 -12.32
C ASP A 141 7.17 27.51 -11.08
#